data_AF-A0A2V8NK74-F1
#
_entry.id   AF-A0A2V8NK74-F1
#
_cell.length_a   1.000
_cell.length_b   1.000
_cell.length_c   1.000
_cell.angle_alpha   90.00
_cell.angle_beta   90.00
_cell.angle_gamma   90.00
#
_symmetry.space_group_name_H-M   'P 1'
#
loop_
_entity.id
_entity.type
_entity.pdbx_description
1 polymer ?
#
loop_
_entity_poly.entity_id
_entity_poly.type
_entity_poly.pdbx_seq_one_letter_code
_entity_poly.pdbx_strand_id
1 'polypeptide(L)'
;MKGLCGSRPPSFDFKMGIAQNKTACRSEEIAAYVDGELDARACALFEEHVAECSNCAEELKVQQSILRELDSALAEDVFVEMPGNFAEVVAARAQSDLSGVRERGERRRALRLCVVLAALAVALLGTAAVSESVLAPLRAVWRCCVAIFTFLGHALYDLGAGLAVVSRGIGSHLLSESRGLRLLLVLLFVTALFMLRCLIAEYHRARAID
;
A
#
# COMPACT_ATOMS: atom_id res chain seq x y z
N MET A 1 42.09 8.34 12.77
CA MET A 1 40.76 8.06 12.18
C MET A 1 40.44 9.27 11.31
N LYS A 2 40.52 9.15 9.99
CA LYS A 2 40.43 10.26 9.04
C LYS A 2 39.17 10.09 8.18
N GLY A 3 38.26 11.06 8.29
CA GLY A 3 37.34 11.56 7.26
C GLY A 3 36.43 10.56 6.54
N LEU A 4 35.19 10.42 7.00
CA LEU A 4 34.08 9.80 6.28
C LEU A 4 32.97 10.80 5.89
N CYS A 5 33.24 12.09 5.82
CA CYS A 5 32.27 13.06 5.30
C CYS A 5 32.40 13.20 3.78
N GLY A 6 31.67 12.34 3.06
CA GLY A 6 31.48 12.44 1.63
C GLY A 6 30.65 13.68 1.26
N SER A 7 31.16 14.47 0.32
CA SER A 7 30.54 15.70 -0.17
C SER A 7 29.23 15.43 -0.94
N ARG A 8 28.07 15.75 -0.36
CA ARG A 8 26.78 15.87 -1.10
C ARG A 8 26.28 17.34 -1.10
N PRO A 9 25.65 17.81 -2.20
CA PRO A 9 25.16 19.18 -2.34
C PRO A 9 23.81 19.43 -1.62
N PRO A 10 23.41 20.71 -1.43
CA PRO A 10 22.50 21.10 -0.36
C PRO A 10 21.03 21.12 -0.77
N SER A 11 20.17 20.56 0.08
CA SER A 11 18.81 21.08 0.30
C SER A 11 18.21 20.40 1.52
N PHE A 12 18.10 21.12 2.64
CA PHE A 12 16.84 21.32 3.36
C PHE A 12 17.12 22.26 4.54
N ASP A 13 16.76 23.53 4.38
CA ASP A 13 16.81 24.56 5.42
C ASP A 13 15.73 24.25 6.48
N PHE A 14 16.08 23.52 7.54
CA PHE A 14 15.28 23.51 8.76
C PHE A 14 15.90 24.46 9.78
N LYS A 15 15.49 25.72 9.69
CA LYS A 15 15.90 26.79 10.60
C LYS A 15 14.92 26.82 11.77
N MET A 16 15.33 26.30 12.93
CA MET A 16 14.74 26.71 14.21
C MET A 16 15.83 26.84 15.26
N GLY A 17 16.19 28.09 15.55
CA GLY A 17 17.19 28.43 16.55
C GLY A 17 16.67 28.22 17.96
N ILE A 18 17.54 27.72 18.85
CA ILE A 18 17.52 28.03 20.27
C ILE A 18 18.97 28.20 20.73
N ALA A 19 19.12 29.22 21.58
CA ALA A 19 20.34 29.74 22.18
C ALA A 19 21.17 28.70 22.94
N GLN A 20 22.45 29.08 23.07
CA GLN A 20 23.53 28.40 23.78
C GLN A 20 23.12 27.91 25.18
N ASN A 21 23.27 26.61 25.43
CA ASN A 21 23.50 26.10 26.78
C ASN A 21 24.53 24.97 26.71
N LYS A 22 25.53 25.05 27.59
CA LYS A 22 26.70 24.15 27.66
C LYS A 22 26.37 22.72 28.13
N THR A 23 25.11 22.31 28.07
CA THR A 23 24.56 21.12 28.74
C THR A 23 23.32 20.57 28.04
N ALA A 24 23.31 20.44 26.72
CA ALA A 24 22.27 19.70 26.02
C ALA A 24 22.93 18.73 25.04
N CYS A 25 23.28 17.54 25.55
CA CYS A 25 23.67 16.42 24.70
C CYS A 25 22.50 16.11 23.77
N ARG A 26 22.69 16.24 22.46
CA ARG A 26 21.67 15.94 21.47
C ARG A 26 21.91 14.54 20.93
N SER A 27 21.24 13.56 21.53
CA SER A 27 21.38 12.14 21.14
C SER A 27 21.03 11.91 19.66
N GLU A 28 20.15 12.74 19.08
CA GLU A 28 19.81 12.74 17.65
C GLU A 28 21.02 13.01 16.73
N GLU A 29 21.95 13.88 17.16
CA GLU A 29 23.15 14.20 16.37
C GLU A 29 24.16 13.04 16.36
N ILE A 30 24.14 12.17 17.37
CA ILE A 30 24.98 10.96 17.43
C ILE A 30 24.54 9.95 16.36
N ALA A 31 23.23 9.68 16.25
CA ALA A 31 22.69 8.80 15.23
C ALA A 31 22.95 9.36 13.82
N ALA A 32 22.67 10.64 13.59
CA ALA A 32 22.92 11.30 12.32
C ALA A 32 24.42 11.31 11.93
N TYR A 33 25.33 11.42 12.91
CA TYR A 33 26.77 11.30 12.67
C TYR A 33 27.16 9.88 12.24
N VAL A 34 26.61 8.88 12.91
CA VAL A 34 26.86 7.46 12.63
C VAL A 34 26.34 7.05 11.24
N ASP A 35 25.16 7.55 10.86
CA ASP A 35 24.55 7.30 9.54
C ASP A 35 25.18 8.15 8.41
N GLY A 36 26.06 9.10 8.74
CA GLY A 36 26.70 9.99 7.78
C GLY A 36 25.75 11.05 7.20
N GLU A 37 24.66 11.36 7.89
CA GLU A 37 23.65 12.33 7.47
C GLU A 37 24.01 13.78 7.85
N LEU A 38 25.00 13.97 8.74
CA LEU A 38 25.48 15.30 9.09
C LEU A 38 26.24 15.97 7.94
N ASP A 39 25.92 17.24 7.68
CA ASP A 39 26.72 18.06 6.80
C ASP A 39 28.12 18.32 7.38
N ALA A 40 29.05 18.79 6.54
CA ALA A 40 30.45 18.98 6.94
C ALA A 40 30.63 19.96 8.12
N ARG A 41 29.75 20.97 8.25
CA ARG A 41 29.82 21.95 9.32
C ARG A 41 29.27 21.39 10.62
N ALA A 42 28.13 20.71 10.56
CA ALA A 42 27.51 20.04 11.70
C ALA A 42 28.41 18.94 12.24
N CYS A 43 29.09 18.20 11.35
CA CYS A 43 30.05 17.18 11.72
C CYS A 43 31.23 17.74 12.52
N ALA A 44 31.84 18.86 12.07
CA ALA A 44 32.94 19.49 12.79
C ALA A 44 32.54 20.00 14.19
N LEU A 45 31.33 20.57 14.32
CA LEU A 45 30.80 21.01 15.61
C LEU A 45 30.50 19.83 16.55
N PHE A 46 30.01 18.72 16.00
CA PHE A 46 29.76 17.50 16.75
C PHE A 46 31.07 16.84 17.22
N GLU A 47 32.10 16.78 16.36
CA GLU A 47 33.43 16.27 16.73
C GLU A 47 34.07 17.11 17.85
N GLU A 48 33.94 18.45 17.78
CA GLU A 48 34.38 19.35 18.86
C GLU A 48 33.62 19.08 20.16
N HIS A 49 32.29 18.91 20.09
CA HIS A 49 31.47 18.59 21.26
C HIS A 49 31.82 17.24 21.89
N VAL A 50 32.00 16.19 21.09
CA VAL A 50 32.37 14.85 21.56
C VAL A 50 33.77 14.83 22.19
N ALA A 51 34.68 15.69 21.73
CA ALA A 51 35.99 15.84 22.35
C ALA A 51 35.92 16.41 23.78
N GLU A 52 34.91 17.24 24.08
CA GLU A 52 34.72 17.85 25.39
C GLU A 52 33.72 17.08 26.28
N CYS A 53 32.80 16.31 25.70
CA CYS A 53 31.73 15.61 26.42
C CYS A 53 31.95 14.09 26.47
N SER A 54 32.33 13.57 27.64
CA SER A 54 32.54 12.13 27.85
C SER A 54 31.28 11.28 27.64
N ASN A 55 30.10 11.81 27.98
CA ASN A 55 28.84 11.09 27.81
C ASN A 55 28.53 10.82 26.33
N CYS A 56 28.63 11.85 25.49
CA CYS A 56 28.45 11.70 24.04
C CYS A 56 29.51 10.80 23.40
N ALA A 57 30.75 10.84 23.91
CA ALA A 57 31.82 9.95 23.46
C ALA A 57 31.53 8.47 23.79
N GLU A 58 30.99 8.18 24.98
CA GLU A 58 30.58 6.83 25.37
C GLU A 58 29.38 6.34 24.54
N GLU A 59 28.34 7.17 24.39
CA GLU A 59 27.17 6.85 23.55
C GLU A 59 27.58 6.55 22.10
N LEU A 60 28.44 7.39 21.50
CA LEU A 60 28.95 7.18 20.14
C LEU A 60 29.72 5.85 20.02
N LYS A 61 30.55 5.53 21.02
CA LYS A 61 31.32 4.28 21.03
C LYS A 61 30.41 3.06 21.12
N VAL A 62 29.34 3.12 21.92
CA VAL A 62 28.34 2.04 22.01
C VAL A 62 27.67 1.82 20.66
N GLN A 63 27.17 2.87 20.01
CA GLN A 63 26.52 2.75 18.70
C GLN A 63 27.49 2.20 17.62
N GLN A 64 28.72 2.71 17.57
CA GLN A 64 29.74 2.19 16.66
C GLN A 64 30.11 0.73 16.93
N SER A 65 30.11 0.30 18.20
CA SER A 65 30.40 -1.10 18.55
C SER A 65 29.31 -2.05 18.03
N ILE A 66 28.04 -1.65 18.13
CA ILE A 66 26.91 -2.43 17.61
C ILE A 66 27.01 -2.54 16.09
N LEU A 67 27.31 -1.45 15.39
CA LEU A 67 27.48 -1.49 13.94
C LEU A 67 28.65 -2.36 13.51
N ARG A 68 29.77 -2.34 14.23
CA ARG A 68 30.90 -3.23 13.94
C ARG A 68 30.55 -4.70 14.19
N GLU A 69 29.79 -5.00 15.24
CA GLU A 69 29.34 -6.36 15.51
C GLU A 69 28.39 -6.84 14.41
N LEU A 70 27.42 -6.01 14.00
CA LEU A 70 26.52 -6.29 12.89
C LEU A 70 27.29 -6.49 11.58
N ASP A 71 28.24 -5.61 11.28
CA ASP A 71 29.10 -5.73 10.10
C ASP A 71 29.91 -7.02 10.14
N SER A 72 30.45 -7.41 11.30
CA SER A 72 31.17 -8.68 11.46
C SER A 72 30.27 -9.91 11.31
N ALA A 73 29.04 -9.86 11.81
CA ALA A 73 28.06 -10.94 11.70
C ALA A 73 27.49 -11.07 10.27
N LEU A 74 27.45 -9.97 9.51
CA LEU A 74 27.03 -9.93 8.12
C LEU A 74 28.18 -10.17 7.12
N ALA A 75 29.43 -9.90 7.54
CA ALA A 75 30.64 -10.16 6.77
C ALA A 75 31.05 -11.64 6.78
N GLU A 76 30.35 -12.49 7.54
CA GLU A 76 30.46 -13.94 7.37
C GLU A 76 29.94 -14.27 5.97
N ASP A 77 30.88 -14.54 5.05
CA ASP A 77 30.71 -14.68 3.61
C ASP A 77 29.59 -15.69 3.24
N VAL A 78 28.34 -15.24 3.28
CA VAL A 78 27.31 -15.81 2.44
C VAL A 78 27.66 -15.29 1.05
N PHE A 79 28.46 -16.07 0.30
CA PHE A 79 28.64 -15.91 -1.13
C PHE A 79 27.26 -16.07 -1.81
N VAL A 80 26.47 -15.00 -1.78
CA VAL A 80 25.29 -14.86 -2.60
C VAL A 80 25.82 -14.48 -3.97
N GLU A 81 25.87 -15.44 -4.88
CA GLU A 81 26.15 -15.18 -6.29
C GLU A 81 25.15 -14.14 -6.78
N MET A 82 25.61 -12.89 -6.94
CA MET A 82 24.75 -11.82 -7.43
C MET A 82 24.47 -12.09 -8.91
N PRO A 83 23.20 -12.28 -9.31
CA PRO A 83 22.86 -12.48 -10.71
C PRO A 83 23.37 -11.31 -11.54
N GLY A 84 23.96 -11.57 -12.71
CA GLY A 84 24.54 -10.52 -13.56
C GLY A 84 23.54 -9.44 -14.03
N ASN A 85 22.24 -9.73 -13.97
CA ASN A 85 21.14 -8.82 -14.27
C ASN A 85 20.46 -8.22 -13.03
N PHE A 86 20.96 -8.45 -11.81
CA PHE A 86 20.32 -7.97 -10.59
C PHE A 86 20.14 -6.45 -10.59
N ALA A 87 21.17 -5.70 -10.97
CA ALA A 87 21.11 -4.25 -11.05
C ALA A 87 20.05 -3.78 -12.08
N GLU A 88 19.96 -4.44 -13.23
CA GLU A 88 18.97 -4.11 -14.26
C GLU A 88 17.55 -4.43 -13.79
N VAL A 89 17.35 -5.59 -13.15
CA VAL A 89 16.05 -6.02 -12.62
C VAL A 89 15.60 -5.11 -11.48
N VAL A 90 16.49 -4.77 -10.55
CA VAL A 90 16.17 -3.86 -9.43
C VAL A 90 15.90 -2.45 -9.94
N ALA A 91 16.69 -1.94 -10.88
CA ALA A 91 16.44 -0.63 -11.47
C ALA A 91 15.11 -0.58 -12.23
N ALA A 92 14.83 -1.58 -13.06
CA ALA A 92 13.57 -1.67 -13.80
C ALA A 92 12.37 -1.78 -12.84
N ARG A 93 12.51 -2.54 -11.75
CA ARG A 93 11.45 -2.70 -10.75
C ARG A 93 11.28 -1.46 -9.89
N ALA A 94 12.35 -0.78 -9.49
CA ALA A 94 12.24 0.50 -8.76
C ALA A 94 11.57 1.60 -9.61
N GLN A 95 11.79 1.60 -10.93
CA GLN A 95 11.15 2.54 -11.84
C GLN A 95 9.67 2.23 -12.13
N SER A 96 9.32 0.93 -12.21
CA SER A 96 7.97 0.50 -12.62
C SER A 96 7.05 0.21 -11.45
N ASP A 97 7.59 -0.26 -10.32
CA ASP A 97 6.85 -0.76 -9.19
C ASP A 97 6.76 0.28 -8.07
N LEU A 98 6.02 1.35 -8.34
CA LEU A 98 5.56 2.30 -7.32
C LEU A 98 4.29 1.83 -6.62
N SER A 99 3.92 0.55 -6.76
CA SER A 99 2.65 0.03 -6.24
C SER A 99 2.60 0.01 -4.72
N GLY A 100 3.76 -0.07 -4.05
CA GLY A 100 3.90 -0.02 -2.58
C GLY A 100 3.82 1.38 -1.96
N VAL A 101 4.09 2.44 -2.74
CA VAL A 101 4.02 3.84 -2.24
C VAL A 101 2.61 4.41 -2.37
N ARG A 102 1.78 3.84 -3.27
CA ARG A 102 0.47 4.42 -3.60
C ARG A 102 -0.65 3.82 -2.75
N GLU A 103 -1.07 4.59 -1.76
CA GLU A 103 -2.29 4.29 -0.99
C GLU A 103 -3.49 4.05 -1.93
N ARG A 104 -4.33 3.08 -1.57
CA ARG A 104 -5.57 2.76 -2.31
C ARG A 104 -6.47 3.99 -2.52
N GLY A 105 -6.36 5.00 -1.66
CA GLY A 105 -7.04 6.30 -1.79
C GLY A 105 -6.57 7.12 -3.00
N GLU A 106 -5.27 7.10 -3.31
CA GLU A 106 -4.69 7.84 -4.44
C GLU A 106 -5.09 7.25 -5.78
N ARG A 107 -5.18 5.91 -5.86
CA ARG A 107 -5.66 5.23 -7.07
C ARG A 107 -7.09 5.65 -7.43
N ARG A 108 -7.96 5.84 -6.41
CA ARG A 108 -9.32 6.35 -6.61
C ARG A 108 -9.33 7.83 -7.03
N ARG A 109 -8.41 8.65 -6.52
CA ARG A 109 -8.27 10.06 -6.93
C ARG A 109 -7.77 10.16 -8.38
N ALA A 110 -6.76 9.38 -8.75
CA ALA A 110 -6.25 9.32 -10.12
C ALA A 110 -7.34 8.87 -11.11
N LEU A 111 -8.11 7.82 -10.77
CA LEU A 111 -9.25 7.38 -11.58
C LEU A 111 -10.30 8.48 -11.76
N ARG A 112 -10.64 9.22 -10.70
CA ARG A 112 -11.58 10.35 -10.82
C ARG A 112 -11.05 11.42 -11.77
N LEU A 113 -9.77 11.78 -11.68
CA LEU A 113 -9.15 12.75 -12.57
C LEU A 113 -9.15 12.26 -14.03
N CYS A 114 -8.82 10.99 -14.26
CA CYS A 114 -8.90 10.39 -15.59
C CYS A 114 -10.32 10.41 -16.17
N VAL A 115 -11.34 10.10 -15.36
CA VAL A 115 -12.75 10.14 -15.79
C VAL A 115 -13.16 11.58 -16.11
N VAL A 116 -12.81 12.55 -15.27
CA VAL A 116 -13.10 13.97 -15.51
C VAL A 116 -12.41 14.47 -16.78
N LEU A 117 -11.13 14.13 -16.98
CA LEU A 117 -10.39 14.49 -18.20
C LEU A 117 -10.98 13.84 -19.45
N ALA A 118 -11.38 12.58 -19.38
CA ALA A 118 -12.04 11.89 -20.48
C ALA A 118 -13.39 12.54 -20.82
N ALA A 119 -14.19 12.86 -19.79
CA ALA A 119 -15.46 13.56 -19.98
C ALA A 119 -15.27 14.97 -20.56
N LEU A 120 -14.26 15.70 -20.09
CA LEU A 120 -13.90 17.02 -20.61
C LEU A 120 -13.44 16.93 -22.06
N ALA A 121 -12.60 15.95 -22.41
CA ALA A 121 -12.18 15.72 -23.78
C ALA A 121 -13.38 15.43 -24.68
N VAL A 122 -14.31 14.57 -24.26
CA VAL A 122 -15.55 14.30 -25.01
C VAL A 122 -16.42 15.56 -25.15
N ALA A 123 -16.53 16.37 -24.11
CA ALA A 123 -17.29 17.62 -24.14
C ALA A 123 -16.65 18.65 -25.08
N LEU A 124 -15.32 18.77 -25.08
CA LEU A 124 -14.56 19.71 -25.91
C LEU A 124 -14.52 19.30 -27.38
N LEU A 125 -14.46 18.00 -27.69
CA LEU A 125 -14.57 17.51 -29.07
C LEU A 125 -15.97 17.80 -29.66
N GLY A 126 -16.98 18.03 -28.81
CA GLY A 126 -18.34 18.34 -29.19
C GLY A 126 -19.04 17.17 -29.88
N THR A 127 -20.37 17.12 -29.79
CA THR A 127 -21.18 16.12 -30.52
C THR A 127 -21.11 16.29 -32.05
N ALA A 128 -20.50 17.37 -32.53
CA ALA A 128 -20.41 17.73 -33.95
C ALA A 128 -19.27 17.02 -34.70
N ALA A 129 -18.22 16.57 -34.01
CA ALA A 129 -17.08 15.87 -34.64
C ALA A 129 -17.12 14.35 -34.45
N VAL A 130 -18.16 13.82 -33.81
CA VAL A 130 -18.28 12.39 -33.54
C VAL A 130 -18.79 11.68 -34.79
N SER A 131 -17.90 11.49 -35.75
CA SER A 131 -18.10 10.62 -36.90
C SER A 131 -18.49 9.20 -36.44
N GLU A 132 -19.35 8.54 -37.21
CA GLU A 132 -19.91 7.21 -36.88
C GLU A 132 -18.83 6.14 -36.60
N SER A 133 -17.61 6.34 -37.07
CA SER A 133 -16.49 5.42 -36.93
C SER A 133 -15.92 5.33 -35.50
N VAL A 134 -15.99 6.39 -34.68
CA VAL A 134 -15.42 6.37 -33.32
C VAL A 134 -16.43 5.89 -32.27
N LEU A 135 -17.74 6.08 -32.53
CA LEU A 135 -18.82 5.59 -31.66
C LEU A 135 -19.22 4.13 -31.91
N ALA A 136 -18.84 3.55 -33.04
CA ALA A 136 -19.12 2.15 -33.37
C ALA A 136 -18.63 1.16 -32.28
N PRO A 137 -17.34 1.21 -31.83
CA PRO A 137 -16.87 0.29 -30.79
C PRO A 137 -17.53 0.56 -29.43
N LEU A 138 -17.76 1.82 -29.07
CA LEU A 138 -18.39 2.18 -27.79
C LEU A 138 -19.86 1.73 -27.73
N ARG A 139 -20.60 1.87 -28.85
CA ARG A 139 -21.99 1.36 -28.96
C ARG A 139 -22.04 -0.16 -28.92
N ALA A 140 -21.06 -0.85 -29.51
CA ALA A 140 -20.99 -2.31 -29.46
C ALA A 140 -20.80 -2.79 -28.01
N VAL A 141 -19.87 -2.19 -27.27
CA VAL A 141 -19.64 -2.50 -25.85
C VAL A 141 -20.89 -2.16 -25.02
N TRP A 142 -21.49 -0.99 -25.24
CA TRP A 142 -22.71 -0.59 -24.53
C TRP A 142 -23.86 -1.57 -24.76
N ARG A 143 -24.08 -2.01 -26.01
CA ARG A 143 -25.11 -3.01 -26.33
C ARG A 143 -24.84 -4.34 -25.64
N CYS A 144 -23.58 -4.80 -25.60
CA CYS A 144 -23.21 -6.00 -24.88
C CYS A 144 -23.48 -5.86 -23.37
N CYS A 145 -23.12 -4.72 -22.76
CA CYS A 145 -23.40 -4.46 -21.36
C CYS A 145 -24.91 -4.46 -21.08
N VAL A 146 -25.70 -3.75 -21.89
CA VAL A 146 -27.17 -3.76 -21.75
C VAL A 146 -27.70 -5.18 -21.89
N ALA A 147 -27.26 -5.95 -22.88
CA ALA A 147 -27.71 -7.34 -23.06
C ALA A 147 -27.41 -8.21 -21.84
N ILE A 148 -26.20 -8.11 -21.27
CA ILE A 148 -25.81 -8.84 -20.06
C ILE A 148 -26.67 -8.40 -18.86
N PHE A 149 -26.86 -7.09 -18.65
CA PHE A 149 -27.68 -6.58 -17.55
C PHE A 149 -29.15 -6.98 -17.68
N THR A 150 -29.68 -6.98 -18.89
CA THR A 150 -31.08 -7.38 -19.15
C THR A 150 -31.24 -8.88 -18.89
N PHE A 151 -30.27 -9.69 -19.31
CA PHE A 151 -30.25 -11.13 -19.02
C PHE A 151 -30.12 -11.42 -17.52
N LEU A 152 -29.22 -10.71 -16.83
CA LEU A 152 -29.03 -10.85 -15.39
C LEU A 152 -30.27 -10.39 -14.62
N GLY A 153 -30.90 -9.30 -15.05
CA GLY A 153 -32.15 -8.80 -14.49
C GLY A 153 -33.29 -9.81 -14.65
N HIS A 154 -33.45 -10.41 -15.83
CA HIS A 154 -34.42 -11.48 -16.05
C HIS A 154 -34.12 -12.71 -15.20
N ALA A 155 -32.87 -13.15 -15.13
CA ALA A 155 -32.48 -14.29 -14.30
C ALA A 155 -32.74 -14.04 -12.80
N LEU A 156 -32.43 -12.84 -12.30
CA LEU A 156 -32.74 -12.42 -10.92
C LEU A 156 -34.24 -12.34 -10.67
N TYR A 157 -34.99 -11.80 -11.63
CA TYR A 157 -36.44 -11.70 -11.55
C TYR A 157 -37.11 -13.09 -11.53
N ASP A 158 -36.69 -13.99 -12.41
CA ASP A 158 -37.20 -15.36 -12.47
C ASP A 158 -36.83 -16.16 -11.22
N LEU A 159 -35.61 -15.97 -10.70
CA LEU A 159 -35.17 -16.57 -9.45
C LEU A 159 -35.96 -16.01 -8.26
N GLY A 160 -36.24 -14.71 -8.23
CA GLY A 160 -37.06 -14.05 -7.21
C GLY A 160 -38.53 -14.48 -7.26
N ALA A 161 -39.12 -14.58 -8.46
CA ALA A 161 -40.49 -15.05 -8.65
C ALA A 161 -40.62 -16.53 -8.24
N GLY A 162 -39.66 -17.37 -8.62
CA GLY A 162 -39.59 -18.76 -8.17
C GLY A 162 -39.44 -18.88 -6.65
N LEU A 163 -38.55 -18.08 -6.05
CA LEU A 163 -38.36 -18.03 -4.60
C LEU A 163 -39.62 -17.54 -3.87
N ALA A 164 -40.38 -16.60 -4.43
CA ALA A 164 -41.62 -16.10 -3.85
C ALA A 164 -42.72 -17.18 -3.85
N VAL A 165 -42.86 -17.95 -4.93
CA VAL A 165 -43.82 -19.05 -5.01
C VAL A 165 -43.44 -20.18 -4.05
N VAL A 166 -42.15 -20.55 -4.02
CA VAL A 166 -41.63 -21.60 -3.15
C VAL A 166 -41.68 -21.18 -1.68
N SER A 167 -41.33 -19.95 -1.32
CA SER A 167 -41.43 -19.45 0.06
C SER A 167 -42.88 -19.35 0.53
N ARG A 168 -43.83 -19.08 -0.36
CA ARG A 168 -45.25 -19.10 -0.03
C ARG A 168 -45.77 -20.52 0.22
N GLY A 169 -45.38 -21.49 -0.61
CA GLY A 169 -45.78 -22.90 -0.44
C GLY A 169 -45.09 -23.60 0.74
N ILE A 170 -43.80 -23.32 0.96
CA ILE A 170 -43.04 -23.84 2.10
C ILE A 170 -43.45 -23.08 3.37
N GLY A 171 -43.77 -21.79 3.32
CA GLY A 171 -44.24 -20.99 4.45
C GLY A 171 -45.54 -21.50 5.07
N SER A 172 -46.48 -21.97 4.24
CA SER A 172 -47.71 -22.61 4.73
C SER A 172 -47.48 -23.98 5.40
N HIS A 173 -46.43 -24.71 5.01
CA HIS A 173 -46.07 -26.00 5.62
C HIS A 173 -45.10 -25.88 6.81
N LEU A 174 -44.25 -24.84 6.83
CA LEU A 174 -43.28 -24.55 7.89
C LEU A 174 -43.94 -24.18 9.22
N LEU A 175 -45.09 -23.50 9.17
CA LEU A 175 -45.87 -23.18 10.37
C LEU A 175 -46.62 -24.39 10.94
N SER A 176 -46.76 -25.47 10.16
CA SER A 176 -47.48 -26.68 10.57
C SER A 176 -46.57 -27.79 11.13
N GLU A 177 -45.25 -27.78 10.86
CA GLU A 177 -44.37 -28.88 11.31
C GLU A 177 -42.96 -28.40 11.72
N SER A 178 -42.57 -28.70 12.97
CA SER A 178 -41.30 -28.29 13.64
C SER A 178 -39.99 -28.73 12.96
N ARG A 179 -40.07 -29.54 11.90
CA ARG A 179 -38.92 -30.06 11.14
C ARG A 179 -38.39 -29.06 10.12
N GLY A 180 -39.27 -28.28 9.48
CA GLY A 180 -38.82 -27.33 8.47
C GLY A 180 -38.07 -26.14 9.07
N LEU A 181 -38.46 -25.68 10.26
CA LEU A 181 -37.74 -24.63 10.99
C LEU A 181 -36.32 -25.09 11.35
N ARG A 182 -36.13 -26.36 11.71
CA ARG A 182 -34.81 -26.96 11.95
C ARG A 182 -33.93 -26.95 10.69
N LEU A 183 -34.47 -27.30 9.52
CA LEU A 183 -33.71 -27.28 8.26
C LEU A 183 -33.30 -25.86 7.84
N LEU A 184 -34.19 -24.88 7.99
CA LEU A 184 -33.90 -23.48 7.68
C LEU A 184 -32.81 -22.91 8.61
N LEU A 185 -32.87 -23.26 9.90
CA LEU A 185 -31.87 -22.86 10.89
C LEU A 185 -30.51 -23.51 10.60
N VAL A 186 -30.49 -24.78 10.17
CA VAL A 186 -29.27 -25.47 9.71
C VAL A 186 -28.69 -24.81 8.46
N LEU A 187 -29.51 -24.44 7.48
CA LEU A 187 -29.05 -23.75 6.26
C LEU A 187 -28.47 -22.36 6.58
N LEU A 188 -29.13 -21.58 7.44
CA LEU A 188 -28.62 -20.30 7.93
C LEU A 188 -27.29 -20.47 8.68
N PHE A 189 -27.18 -21.52 9.49
CA PHE A 189 -25.96 -21.82 10.22
C PHE A 189 -24.80 -22.20 9.27
N VAL A 190 -25.06 -23.04 8.26
CA VAL A 190 -24.06 -23.44 7.25
C VAL A 190 -23.59 -22.23 6.43
N THR A 191 -24.52 -21.37 6.01
CA THR A 191 -24.18 -20.14 5.26
C THR A 191 -23.39 -19.15 6.12
N ALA A 192 -23.70 -19.00 7.41
CA ALA A 192 -22.92 -18.19 8.34
C ALA A 192 -21.50 -18.74 8.53
N LEU A 193 -21.33 -20.06 8.68
CA LEU A 193 -20.01 -20.70 8.77
C LEU A 193 -19.20 -20.53 7.49
N PHE A 194 -19.85 -20.59 6.32
CA PHE A 194 -19.20 -20.36 5.03
C PHE A 194 -18.69 -18.92 4.92
N MET A 195 -19.53 -17.92 5.25
CA MET A 195 -19.14 -16.51 5.26
C MET A 195 -17.98 -16.24 6.24
N LEU A 196 -18.02 -16.85 7.42
CA LEU A 196 -16.94 -16.74 8.41
C LEU A 196 -15.62 -17.30 7.87
N ARG A 197 -15.65 -18.44 7.18
CA ARG A 197 -14.46 -19.02 6.54
C ARG A 197 -13.90 -18.15 5.43
N CYS A 198 -14.77 -17.55 4.60
CA CYS A 198 -14.34 -16.60 3.58
C CYS A 198 -13.64 -15.39 4.21
N LEU A 199 -14.19 -14.86 5.30
CA LEU A 199 -13.64 -13.70 5.99
C LEU A 199 -12.28 -13.99 6.64
N ILE A 200 -12.13 -15.18 7.25
CA ILE A 200 -10.84 -15.65 7.78
C ILE A 200 -9.81 -15.82 6.66
N ALA A 201 -10.19 -16.41 5.52
CA ALA A 201 -9.29 -16.60 4.38
C ALA A 201 -8.84 -15.25 3.76
N GLU A 202 -9.73 -14.26 3.75
CA GLU A 202 -9.43 -12.90 3.29
C GLU A 202 -8.54 -12.16 4.30
N TYR A 203 -8.78 -12.33 5.60
CA TYR A 203 -7.96 -11.76 6.67
C TYR A 203 -6.53 -12.32 6.67
N HIS A 204 -6.37 -13.63 6.49
CA HIS A 204 -5.04 -14.23 6.36
C HIS A 204 -4.30 -13.76 5.12
N ARG A 205 -5.00 -13.54 4.00
CA ARG A 205 -4.39 -12.94 2.81
C ARG A 205 -3.99 -11.49 3.03
N ALA A 206 -4.80 -10.71 3.76
CA ALA A 206 -4.45 -9.33 4.09
C ALA A 206 -3.21 -9.25 5.00
N ARG A 207 -3.10 -10.15 5.99
CA ARG A 207 -1.97 -10.18 6.94
C ARG A 207 -0.66 -10.71 6.35
N ALA A 208 -0.70 -11.53 5.28
CA ALA A 208 0.52 -12.00 4.62
C ALA A 208 1.16 -10.97 3.69
N ILE A 209 0.52 -9.80 3.52
CA ILE A 209 0.97 -8.69 2.67
C ILE A 209 1.57 -7.55 3.51
N ASP A 210 1.38 -7.58 4.84
CA ASP A 210 2.03 -6.69 5.83
C ASP A 210 3.24 -7.40 6.45
#